data_AF-A0A9D6QNH9-F1
#
_entry.id   AF-A0A9D6QNH9-F1
#
_cell.length_a   1.000
_cell.length_b   1.000
_cell.length_c   1.000
_cell.angle_alpha   90.00
_cell.angle_beta   90.00
_cell.angle_gamma   90.00
#
_symmetry.space_group_name_H-M   'P 1'
#
loop_
_entity.id
_entity.type
_entity.pdbx_description
1 polymer ?
#
loop_
_entity_poly.entity_id
_entity_poly.type
_entity_poly.pdbx_seq_one_letter_code
_entity_poly.pdbx_strand_id
1 'polypeptide(L)'
;MDYAVLRGVSTSTLRRYIKAKKIRYKIENGRYLLLADAGVAAPKTAMMATAAPRPSWDGTSASSLDMSVYSRVRELEEQLTQAQEQISELKMLVAIYEEKLSG
;
A
#
# COMPACT_ATOMS: atom_id res chain seq x y z
N MET A 1 -0.20 -17.96 -5.15
CA MET A 1 1.20 -18.13 -5.60
C MET A 1 2.08 -17.44 -4.56
N ASP A 2 2.94 -18.20 -3.89
CA ASP A 2 3.71 -17.71 -2.74
C ASP A 2 4.98 -16.98 -3.20
N TYR A 3 5.17 -15.74 -2.74
CA TYR A 3 6.32 -14.90 -3.08
C TYR A 3 7.67 -15.55 -2.71
N ALA A 4 7.71 -16.32 -1.61
CA ALA A 4 8.89 -17.08 -1.19
C ALA A 4 9.33 -18.09 -2.26
N VAL A 5 8.38 -18.81 -2.85
CA VAL A 5 8.61 -19.81 -3.91
C VAL A 5 9.04 -19.13 -5.20
N LEU A 6 8.35 -18.04 -5.58
CA LEU A 6 8.66 -17.27 -6.79
C LEU A 6 10.09 -16.70 -6.78
N ARG A 7 10.62 -16.43 -5.58
CA ARG A 7 11.91 -15.75 -5.39
C ARG A 7 13.03 -16.68 -4.90
N GLY A 8 12.72 -17.95 -4.67
CA GLY A 8 13.68 -18.94 -4.15
C GLY A 8 14.24 -18.58 -2.77
N VAL A 9 13.49 -17.85 -1.94
CA VAL A 9 13.92 -17.42 -0.60
C VAL A 9 13.05 -18.07 0.47
N SER A 10 13.68 -18.49 1.56
CA SER A 10 12.97 -19.05 2.71
C SER A 10 12.04 -18.01 3.36
N THR A 11 10.96 -18.49 3.98
CA THR A 11 10.02 -17.65 4.74
C THR A 11 10.70 -16.88 5.88
N SER A 12 11.76 -17.46 6.50
CA SER A 12 12.56 -16.80 7.52
C SER A 12 13.35 -15.60 6.97
N THR A 13 13.95 -15.74 5.79
CA THR A 13 14.65 -14.65 5.08
C THR A 13 13.66 -13.57 4.67
N LEU A 14 12.49 -13.96 4.20
CA LEU A 14 11.42 -13.03 3.84
C LEU A 14 10.96 -12.21 5.05
N ARG A 15 10.72 -12.84 6.20
CA ARG A 15 10.42 -12.13 7.47
C ARG A 15 11.53 -11.16 7.88
N ARG A 16 12.79 -11.54 7.70
CA ARG A 16 13.94 -10.66 7.99
C ARG A 16 13.94 -9.44 7.07
N TYR A 17 13.62 -9.59 5.79
CA TYR A 17 13.54 -8.48 4.85
C TYR A 17 12.39 -7.53 5.13
N ILE A 18 11.24 -8.07 5.55
CA ILE A 18 10.09 -7.29 6.05
C ILE A 18 10.53 -6.46 7.26
N LYS A 19 11.17 -7.08 8.26
CA LYS A 19 11.68 -6.38 9.46
C LYS A 19 12.73 -5.33 9.11
N ALA A 20 13.62 -5.62 8.17
CA ALA A 20 14.68 -4.71 7.74
C ALA A 20 14.20 -3.64 6.73
N LYS A 21 12.89 -3.56 6.43
CA LYS A 21 12.29 -2.65 5.44
C LYS A 21 12.99 -2.70 4.07
N LYS A 22 13.56 -3.86 3.71
CA LYS A 22 14.26 -4.07 2.43
C LYS A 22 13.31 -4.33 1.27
N ILE A 23 12.06 -4.64 1.56
CA ILE A 23 11.01 -4.93 0.59
C ILE A 23 9.74 -4.19 1.00
N ARG A 24 9.00 -3.68 0.01
CA ARG A 24 7.72 -3.02 0.23
C ARG A 24 6.66 -4.09 0.52
N TYR A 25 6.00 -3.97 1.68
CA TYR A 25 4.99 -4.92 2.13
C TYR A 25 3.76 -4.19 2.68
N LYS A 26 2.60 -4.83 2.55
CA LYS A 26 1.33 -4.41 3.15
C LYS A 26 0.71 -5.60 3.89
N ILE A 27 0.04 -5.35 5.02
CA ILE A 27 -0.69 -6.37 5.76
C ILE A 27 -2.18 -6.17 5.47
N GLU A 28 -2.83 -7.20 4.94
CA GLU A 28 -4.29 -7.22 4.72
C GLU A 28 -4.85 -8.54 5.26
N ASN A 29 -5.89 -8.47 6.12
CA ASN A 29 -6.56 -9.64 6.70
C ASN A 29 -5.58 -10.68 7.33
N GLY A 30 -4.53 -10.20 7.99
CA GLY A 30 -3.50 -11.03 8.61
C GLY A 30 -2.51 -11.68 7.63
N ARG A 31 -2.55 -11.31 6.34
CA ARG A 31 -1.65 -11.81 5.29
C ARG A 31 -0.70 -10.71 4.81
N TYR A 32 0.54 -11.09 4.53
CA TYR A 32 1.54 -10.19 3.94
C TYR A 32 1.42 -10.17 2.42
N LEU A 33 1.05 -9.03 1.87
CA LEU A 33 1.07 -8.73 0.45
C LEU A 33 2.39 -8.04 0.12
N LEU A 34 3.13 -8.60 -0.84
CA LEU A 34 4.46 -8.12 -1.21
C LEU A 34 4.39 -7.49 -2.59
N LEU A 35 4.89 -6.26 -2.71
CA LEU A 35 4.96 -5.59 -3.99
C LEU A 35 6.13 -6.18 -4.78
N ALA A 36 5.83 -6.89 -5.86
CA ALA A 36 6.83 -7.44 -6.77
C ALA A 36 7.42 -6.30 -7.62
N ASP A 37 8.29 -5.49 -7.01
CA ASP A 37 9.10 -4.55 -7.78
C ASP A 37 10.01 -5.38 -8.70
N ALA A 38 9.81 -5.24 -10.02
CA ALA A 38 10.52 -5.96 -11.07
C ALA A 38 12.04 -5.67 -11.14
N GLY A 39 12.61 -4.97 -10.15
CA GLY A 39 13.99 -4.48 -10.14
C GLY A 39 14.98 -5.23 -9.23
N VAL A 40 14.54 -6.18 -8.41
CA VAL A 40 15.50 -6.97 -7.61
C VAL A 40 15.64 -8.33 -8.28
N ALA A 41 16.63 -8.50 -9.15
CA ALA A 41 16.95 -9.80 -9.73
C ALA A 41 17.16 -10.87 -8.62
N ALA A 42 16.84 -12.13 -8.97
CA ALA A 42 16.95 -13.32 -8.14
C ALA A 42 18.20 -13.37 -7.25
N PRO A 43 18.16 -14.03 -6.07
CA PRO A 43 19.37 -14.26 -5.31
C PRO A 43 20.24 -15.26 -6.07
N LYS A 44 21.26 -14.74 -6.78
CA LYS A 44 22.40 -15.55 -7.23
C LYS A 44 23.13 -16.00 -5.97
N THR A 45 22.95 -17.27 -5.61
CA THR A 45 23.91 -18.01 -4.80
C THR A 45 25.19 -18.13 -5.62
N ALA A 46 26.08 -17.15 -5.47
CA ALA A 46 27.48 -17.27 -5.85
C ALA A 46 28.28 -16.67 -4.68
N MET A 47 28.81 -17.56 -3.84
CA MET A 47 29.97 -17.21 -3.02
C MET A 47 31.13 -16.85 -3.95
N MET A 48 31.96 -15.91 -3.48
CA MET A 48 33.26 -15.46 -4.00
C MET A 48 33.29 -14.25 -4.97
N ALA A 49 33.92 -13.20 -4.43
CA ALA A 49 34.90 -12.30 -5.05
C ALA A 49 34.51 -11.55 -6.34
N THR A 50 34.33 -10.22 -6.21
CA THR A 50 35.21 -9.16 -6.73
C THR A 50 34.45 -7.83 -6.82
N ALA A 51 35.17 -6.74 -6.62
CA ALA A 51 34.64 -5.37 -6.53
C ALA A 51 34.00 -4.88 -7.84
N ALA A 52 32.77 -4.36 -7.76
CA ALA A 52 32.13 -3.51 -8.79
C ALA A 52 30.96 -2.70 -8.18
N PRO A 53 30.53 -1.58 -8.81
CA PRO A 53 30.11 -0.36 -8.14
C PRO A 53 28.73 -0.45 -7.49
N ARG A 54 28.57 0.30 -6.38
CA ARG A 54 27.30 0.50 -5.70
C ARG A 54 26.23 1.00 -6.70
N PRO A 55 25.04 0.39 -6.78
CA PRO A 55 23.94 1.01 -7.51
C PRO A 55 23.56 2.29 -6.77
N SER A 56 23.89 3.44 -7.34
CA SER A 56 23.30 4.71 -6.93
C SER A 56 21.82 4.63 -7.32
N TRP A 57 20.99 4.34 -6.34
CA TRP A 57 19.56 4.58 -6.40
C TRP A 57 19.40 6.11 -6.35
N ASP A 58 19.43 6.75 -7.51
CA ASP A 58 18.99 8.13 -7.58
C ASP A 58 17.48 8.11 -7.33
N GLY A 59 17.07 8.62 -6.17
CA GLY A 59 15.69 8.60 -5.67
C GLY A 59 14.73 9.51 -6.46
N THR A 60 15.02 9.80 -7.71
CA THR A 60 14.39 10.87 -8.49
C THR A 60 13.05 10.44 -9.10
N SER A 61 12.87 9.16 -9.42
CA SER A 61 11.64 8.66 -10.09
C SER A 61 10.56 8.12 -9.14
N ALA A 62 10.83 7.98 -7.84
CA ALA A 62 9.84 7.50 -6.85
C ALA A 62 8.86 8.60 -6.38
N SER A 63 9.25 9.87 -6.52
CA SER A 63 8.50 11.02 -6.03
C SER A 63 7.15 11.23 -6.75
N SER A 64 7.07 10.98 -8.06
CA SER A 64 5.85 11.23 -8.84
C SER A 64 4.73 10.22 -8.57
N LEU A 65 5.07 8.94 -8.36
CA LEU A 65 4.10 7.90 -8.00
C LEU A 65 3.57 8.11 -6.58
N ASP A 66 4.45 8.51 -5.66
CA ASP A 66 4.07 8.82 -4.28
C ASP A 66 3.08 10.00 -4.24
N MET A 67 3.35 11.07 -5.02
CA MET A 67 2.43 12.20 -5.16
C MET A 67 1.06 11.81 -5.71
N SER A 68 0.98 10.93 -6.72
CA SER A 68 -0.30 10.47 -7.27
C SER A 68 -1.13 9.70 -6.23
N VAL A 69 -0.48 8.92 -5.37
CA VAL A 69 -1.15 8.20 -4.28
C VAL A 69 -1.68 9.18 -3.23
N TYR A 70 -0.88 10.16 -2.81
CA TYR A 70 -1.34 11.17 -1.85
C TYR A 70 -2.50 12.01 -2.40
N SER A 71 -2.46 12.41 -3.68
CA SER A 71 -3.57 13.10 -4.33
C SER A 71 -4.85 12.27 -4.28
N ARG A 72 -4.75 10.96 -4.58
CA ARG A 72 -5.91 10.08 -4.56
C ARG A 72 -6.48 9.87 -3.16
N VAL A 73 -5.62 9.76 -2.14
CA VAL A 73 -6.05 9.65 -0.74
C VAL A 73 -6.83 10.90 -0.35
N ARG A 74 -6.29 12.08 -0.64
CA ARG A 74 -6.95 13.36 -0.33
C ARG A 74 -8.31 13.49 -1.03
N GLU A 75 -8.39 13.18 -2.31
CA GLU A 75 -9.67 13.19 -3.05
C GLU A 75 -10.71 12.26 -2.40
N LEU A 76 -10.29 11.06 -1.99
CA LEU A 76 -11.17 10.10 -1.36
C LEU A 76 -11.63 10.57 0.03
N GLU A 77 -10.75 11.22 0.80
CA GLU A 77 -11.10 11.82 2.10
C GLU A 77 -12.11 12.97 1.94
N GLU A 78 -11.92 13.82 0.92
CA GLU A 78 -12.87 14.89 0.58
C GLU A 78 -14.24 14.32 0.19
N GLN A 79 -14.27 13.29 -0.67
CA GLN A 79 -15.51 12.61 -1.05
C GLN A 79 -16.22 11.95 0.15
N LEU A 80 -15.46 11.35 1.06
CA LEU A 80 -16.00 10.72 2.25
C LEU A 80 -16.68 11.76 3.15
N THR A 81 -16.02 12.89 3.37
CA THR A 81 -16.56 14.00 4.16
C THR A 81 -17.85 14.54 3.54
N GLN A 82 -17.86 14.78 2.22
CA GLN A 82 -19.05 15.26 1.51
C GLN A 82 -20.21 14.26 1.60
N ALA A 83 -19.94 12.96 1.45
CA ALA A 83 -20.97 11.93 1.58
C ALA A 83 -21.54 11.88 3.01
N GLN A 84 -20.71 12.07 4.03
CA GLN A 84 -21.17 12.12 5.43
C GLN A 84 -22.09 13.31 5.69
N GLU A 85 -21.75 14.48 5.16
CA GLU A 85 -22.59 15.69 5.25
C GLU A 85 -23.94 15.46 4.58
N GLN A 86 -23.96 14.93 3.35
CA GLN A 86 -25.21 14.61 2.64
C GLN A 86 -26.07 13.59 3.40
N ILE A 87 -25.46 12.55 3.98
CA ILE A 87 -26.18 11.60 4.82
C ILE A 87 -26.80 12.29 6.04
N SER A 88 -26.07 13.22 6.67
CA SER A 88 -26.58 13.95 7.83
C SER A 88 -27.77 14.85 7.49
N GLU A 89 -27.71 15.55 6.35
CA GLU A 89 -28.79 16.39 5.85
C GLU A 89 -30.03 15.56 5.49
N LEU A 90 -29.84 14.45 4.77
CA LEU A 90 -30.94 13.54 4.42
C LEU A 90 -31.60 12.94 5.66
N LYS A 91 -30.81 12.53 6.65
CA LYS A 91 -31.36 12.04 7.93
C LYS A 91 -32.17 13.10 8.65
N MET A 92 -31.73 14.36 8.63
CA MET A 92 -32.48 15.48 9.21
C MET A 92 -33.81 15.69 8.47
N LEU A 93 -33.79 15.71 7.14
CA LEU A 93 -34.99 15.83 6.32
C LEU A 93 -35.98 14.69 6.58
N VAL A 94 -35.50 13.45 6.61
CA VAL A 94 -36.32 12.28 6.92
C VAL A 94 -36.96 12.43 8.29
N ALA A 95 -36.21 12.82 9.32
CA ALA A 95 -36.77 13.03 10.67
C ALA A 95 -37.90 14.09 10.68
N ILE A 96 -37.74 15.19 9.95
CA ILE A 96 -38.78 16.23 9.83
C ILE A 96 -40.02 15.69 9.12
N TYR A 97 -39.86 14.89 8.06
CA TYR A 97 -40.99 14.29 7.35
C TYR A 97 -41.69 13.23 8.19
N GLU A 98 -40.94 12.40 8.91
CA GLU A 98 -41.48 11.40 9.83
C GLU A 98 -42.30 12.06 10.94
N GLU A 99 -41.81 13.16 11.53
CA GLU A 99 -42.55 13.94 12.53
C GLU A 99 -43.88 14.47 11.97
N LYS A 100 -43.85 15.03 10.74
CA LYS A 100 -45.05 15.57 10.07
C LYS A 100 -46.06 14.50 9.65
N LEU A 101 -45.62 13.27 9.39
CA LEU A 101 -46.52 12.15 9.07
C LEU A 101 -47.09 11.47 10.32
N SER A 102 -46.45 11.66 11.47
CA SER A 102 -46.82 11.03 12.74
C SER A 102 -47.77 11.88 13.60
N GLY A 103 -47.98 13.14 13.25
CA GLY A 103 -48.90 14.08 13.91
C GLY A 103 -50.14 14.37 13.08
#